data_AF-A0A970M6L6-F1
#
_entry.id   AF-A0A970M6L6-F1
#
_cell.length_a   1.000
_cell.length_b   1.000
_cell.length_c   1.000
_cell.angle_alpha   90.00
_cell.angle_beta   90.00
_cell.angle_gamma   90.00
#
_symmetry.space_group_name_H-M   'P 1'
#
loop_
_entity.id
_entity.type
_entity.pdbx_description
1 polymer ?
#
loop_
_entity_poly.entity_id
_entity_poly.type
_entity_poly.pdbx_seq_one_letter_code
_entity_poly.pdbx_strand_id
1 'polypeptide(L)'
;MATRRRAREVVLQMLFQLEANRDSAAQVLALYRDNFGEGPLPDAFSTELFCAVAKDIEEIDRIIVTASDNWRLERMSRVDRNILRMGVWEIEHPNDTPVRVVINEAVELAKRFGAEDSAAFVNGVLDRIAKERQKLD
;
A
#
# COMPACT_ATOMS: atom_id res chain seq x y z
N MET A 1 -2.20 -5.19 -17.11
CA MET A 1 -3.16 -4.70 -16.08
C MET A 1 -3.45 -5.74 -15.01
N ALA A 2 -3.87 -6.98 -15.35
CA ALA A 2 -4.09 -8.04 -14.36
C ALA A 2 -2.86 -8.37 -13.48
N THR A 3 -1.65 -8.25 -14.04
CA THR A 3 -0.38 -8.52 -13.33
C THR A 3 -0.11 -7.53 -12.19
N ARG A 4 -0.27 -6.22 -12.41
CA ARG A 4 -0.04 -5.19 -11.37
C ARG A 4 -1.07 -5.23 -10.25
N ARG A 5 -2.32 -5.61 -10.53
CA ARG A 5 -3.33 -5.81 -9.48
C ARG A 5 -2.92 -6.97 -8.57
N ARG A 6 -2.57 -8.12 -9.17
CA ARG A 6 -2.12 -9.29 -8.41
C ARG A 6 -0.87 -8.97 -7.59
N ALA A 7 0.06 -8.21 -8.15
CA ALA A 7 1.23 -7.73 -7.44
C ALA A 7 0.89 -6.93 -6.18
N ARG A 8 -0.03 -5.97 -6.29
CA ARG A 8 -0.49 -5.19 -5.12
C ARG A 8 -1.16 -6.05 -4.05
N GLU A 9 -1.91 -7.08 -4.43
CA GLU A 9 -2.46 -8.04 -3.47
C GLU A 9 -1.37 -8.78 -2.69
N VAL A 10 -0.31 -9.19 -3.38
CA VAL A 10 0.86 -9.83 -2.76
C VAL A 10 1.57 -8.87 -1.81
N VAL A 11 1.77 -7.62 -2.22
CA VAL A 11 2.36 -6.57 -1.35
C VAL A 11 1.51 -6.33 -0.12
N LEU A 12 0.18 -6.27 -0.26
CA LEU A 12 -0.73 -6.11 0.88
C LEU A 12 -0.56 -7.26 1.90
N GLN A 13 -0.43 -8.50 1.42
CA GLN A 13 -0.19 -9.66 2.30
C GLN A 13 1.17 -9.56 3.01
N MET A 14 2.22 -9.18 2.29
CA MET A 14 3.57 -9.01 2.86
C MET A 14 3.62 -7.90 3.91
N LEU A 15 2.97 -6.74 3.66
CA LEU A 15 2.88 -5.65 4.63
C LEU A 15 2.05 -6.04 5.85
N PHE A 16 0.97 -6.80 5.66
CA PHE A 16 0.20 -7.34 6.77
C PHE A 16 1.05 -8.29 7.63
N GLN A 17 1.85 -9.16 7.01
CA GLN A 17 2.78 -10.02 7.76
C GLN A 17 3.85 -9.22 8.49
N LEU A 18 4.46 -8.24 7.81
CA LEU A 18 5.50 -7.37 8.37
C LEU A 18 5.03 -6.66 9.65
N GLU A 19 3.77 -6.21 9.68
CA GLU A 19 3.22 -5.55 10.86
C GLU A 19 2.72 -6.56 11.92
N ALA A 20 2.39 -7.79 11.53
CA ALA A 20 1.83 -8.79 12.45
C ALA A 20 2.94 -9.42 13.29
N ASN A 21 4.10 -9.55 12.68
CA ASN A 21 5.27 -10.18 13.24
C ASN A 21 6.32 -9.11 13.56
N ARG A 22 7.33 -9.46 14.36
CA ARG A 22 8.54 -8.64 14.50
C ARG A 22 9.59 -8.99 13.43
N ASP A 23 9.10 -9.30 12.23
CA ASP A 23 9.95 -9.70 11.11
C ASP A 23 10.57 -8.45 10.46
N SER A 24 11.77 -8.59 9.91
CA SER A 24 12.33 -7.64 8.97
C SER A 24 11.74 -7.85 7.58
N ALA A 25 11.75 -6.80 6.74
CA ALA A 25 11.32 -6.91 5.34
C ALA A 25 12.07 -8.03 4.59
N ALA A 26 13.36 -8.23 4.88
CA ALA A 26 14.15 -9.32 4.32
C ALA A 26 13.63 -10.71 4.72
N GLN A 27 13.22 -10.88 5.97
CA GLN A 27 12.61 -12.14 6.45
C GLN A 27 11.25 -12.40 5.79
N VAL A 28 10.41 -11.37 5.65
CA VAL A 28 9.12 -11.52 4.94
C VAL A 28 9.33 -11.97 3.49
N LEU A 29 10.28 -11.35 2.78
CA LEU A 29 10.62 -11.74 1.40
C LEU A 29 11.23 -13.14 1.30
N ALA A 30 12.04 -13.55 2.28
CA ALA A 30 12.60 -14.90 2.33
C ALA A 30 11.47 -15.92 2.55
N LEU A 31 10.62 -15.71 3.55
CA LEU A 31 9.48 -16.57 3.84
C LEU A 31 8.50 -16.67 2.67
N TYR A 32 8.24 -15.57 1.96
CA TYR A 32 7.40 -15.60 0.77
C TYR A 32 8.05 -16.46 -0.33
N ARG A 33 9.36 -16.31 -0.58
CA ARG A 33 10.08 -17.14 -1.56
C ARG A 33 10.08 -18.61 -1.17
N ASP A 34 10.29 -18.92 0.11
CA ASP A 34 10.38 -20.30 0.61
C ASP A 34 9.01 -21.01 0.56
N ASN A 35 7.92 -20.31 0.87
CA ASN A 35 6.58 -20.90 0.92
C ASN A 35 5.89 -20.99 -0.46
N PHE A 36 6.25 -20.12 -1.41
CA PHE A 36 5.60 -20.07 -2.72
C PHE A 36 6.51 -20.54 -3.88
N GLY A 37 7.78 -20.88 -3.61
CA GLY A 37 8.72 -21.46 -4.58
C GLY A 37 8.90 -20.64 -5.86
N GLU A 38 9.35 -21.28 -6.96
CA GLU A 38 9.37 -20.73 -8.34
C GLU A 38 7.96 -20.50 -8.93
N GLY A 39 6.90 -20.39 -8.10
CA GLY A 39 5.68 -19.71 -8.51
C GLY A 39 6.00 -18.27 -8.93
N PRO A 40 5.07 -17.53 -9.56
CA PRO A 40 5.36 -16.16 -9.96
C PRO A 40 5.88 -15.45 -8.72
N LEU A 41 7.16 -15.08 -8.77
CA LEU A 41 7.80 -14.22 -7.79
C LEU A 41 6.81 -13.10 -7.45
N PRO A 42 6.92 -12.42 -6.29
CA PRO A 42 6.52 -11.04 -6.32
C PRO A 42 7.30 -10.46 -7.51
N ASP A 43 6.61 -10.17 -8.61
CA ASP A 43 7.25 -9.67 -9.83
C ASP A 43 8.11 -8.46 -9.43
N ALA A 44 9.06 -8.06 -10.29
CA ALA A 44 9.99 -6.99 -9.93
C ALA A 44 9.27 -5.79 -9.29
N PHE A 45 8.08 -5.47 -9.79
CA PHE A 45 7.17 -4.47 -9.24
C PHE A 45 6.69 -4.77 -7.80
N SER A 46 6.19 -5.96 -7.48
CA SER A 46 5.78 -6.33 -6.12
C SER A 46 6.92 -6.24 -5.12
N THR A 47 8.11 -6.74 -5.51
CA THR A 47 9.29 -6.72 -4.63
C THR A 47 9.75 -5.28 -4.39
N GLU A 48 9.81 -4.48 -5.45
CA GLU A 48 10.17 -3.06 -5.38
C GLU A 48 9.18 -2.28 -4.51
N LEU A 49 7.89 -2.41 -4.77
CA LEU A 49 6.85 -1.70 -4.02
C LEU A 49 6.86 -2.08 -2.54
N PHE A 50 7.00 -3.37 -2.20
CA PHE A 50 7.09 -3.79 -0.80
C PHE A 50 8.33 -3.23 -0.11
N CYS A 51 9.50 -3.37 -0.72
CA CYS A 51 10.75 -2.87 -0.16
C CYS A 51 10.70 -1.36 0.05
N ALA A 52 10.17 -0.62 -0.91
CA ALA A 52 10.10 0.82 -0.85
C ALA A 52 9.11 1.30 0.22
N VAL A 53 7.90 0.73 0.27
CA VAL A 53 6.93 1.03 1.33
C VAL A 53 7.45 0.66 2.72
N ALA A 54 8.12 -0.49 2.86
CA ALA A 54 8.68 -0.92 4.14
C ALA A 54 9.82 -0.01 4.62
N LYS A 55 10.61 0.54 3.69
CA LYS A 55 11.70 1.47 3.97
C LYS A 55 11.19 2.85 4.41
N ASP A 56 10.15 3.33 3.75
CA ASP A 56 9.65 4.71 3.91
C ASP A 56 8.42 4.79 4.84
N ILE A 57 8.16 3.75 5.63
CA ILE A 57 6.91 3.56 6.38
C ILE A 57 6.58 4.73 7.31
N GLU A 58 7.58 5.28 7.99
CA GLU A 58 7.39 6.39 8.93
C GLU A 58 7.01 7.70 8.21
N GLU A 59 7.57 7.92 7.01
CA GLU A 59 7.25 9.09 6.20
C GLU A 59 5.86 8.99 5.60
N ILE A 60 5.56 7.84 5.00
CA ILE A 60 4.24 7.51 4.47
C ILE A 60 3.17 7.67 5.56
N ASP A 61 3.43 7.15 6.76
CA ASP A 61 2.52 7.22 7.90
C ASP A 61 2.23 8.68 8.31
N ARG A 62 3.24 9.57 8.28
CA ARG A 62 3.03 11.01 8.54
C ARG A 62 2.13 11.66 7.50
N ILE A 63 2.28 11.31 6.22
CA ILE A 63 1.43 11.83 5.14
C ILE A 63 -0.01 11.36 5.35
N ILE A 64 -0.22 10.07 5.65
CA ILE A 64 -1.55 9.51 5.92
C ILE A 64 -2.22 10.22 7.10
N VAL A 65 -1.51 10.40 8.21
CA VAL A 65 -2.06 11.09 9.41
C VAL A 65 -2.47 12.51 9.07
N THR A 66 -1.65 13.24 8.31
CA THR A 66 -1.94 14.62 7.89
C THR A 66 -3.19 14.69 7.02
N ALA A 67 -3.31 13.80 6.03
CA ALA A 67 -4.44 13.75 5.11
C ALA A 67 -5.74 13.18 5.73
N SER A 68 -5.63 12.46 6.84
CA SER A 68 -6.79 11.91 7.58
C SER A 68 -7.22 12.80 8.76
N ASP A 69 -6.91 14.10 8.72
CA ASP A 69 -7.25 15.07 9.78
C ASP A 69 -6.72 14.65 11.16
N ASN A 70 -5.48 14.16 11.20
CA ASN A 70 -4.80 13.63 12.39
C ASN A 70 -5.49 12.41 13.00
N TRP A 71 -6.20 11.62 12.20
CA TRP A 71 -6.72 10.33 12.64
C TRP A 71 -5.56 9.41 13.02
N ARG A 72 -5.68 8.78 14.19
CA ARG A 72 -4.66 7.87 14.72
C ARG A 72 -4.54 6.63 13.84
N LEU A 73 -3.34 6.35 13.33
CA LEU A 73 -3.07 5.18 12.49
C LEU A 73 -3.46 3.88 13.18
N GLU A 74 -3.22 3.75 14.49
CA GLU A 74 -3.56 2.53 15.25
C GLU A 74 -5.07 2.22 15.27
N ARG A 75 -5.92 3.21 14.99
CA ARG A 75 -7.38 3.03 14.91
C ARG A 75 -7.84 2.59 13.52
N MET A 76 -6.99 2.70 12.51
CA MET A 76 -7.29 2.17 11.17
C MET A 76 -7.14 0.64 11.21
N SER A 77 -7.97 -0.06 10.43
CA SER A 77 -7.74 -1.48 10.23
C SER A 77 -6.36 -1.68 9.60
N ARG A 78 -5.73 -2.81 9.91
CA ARG A 78 -4.40 -3.15 9.35
C ARG A 78 -4.42 -3.22 7.83
N VAL A 79 -5.56 -3.64 7.27
CA VAL A 79 -5.79 -3.68 5.83
C VAL A 79 -5.83 -2.27 5.25
N ASP A 80 -6.68 -1.39 5.78
CA ASP A 80 -6.82 -0.02 5.26
C ASP A 80 -5.50 0.74 5.36
N ARG A 81 -4.83 0.65 6.51
CA ARG A 81 -3.53 1.29 6.72
C ARG A 81 -2.49 0.84 5.70
N ASN A 82 -2.38 -0.45 5.41
CA ASN A 82 -1.41 -0.95 4.44
C ASN A 82 -1.79 -0.64 2.98
N ILE A 83 -3.08 -0.60 2.65
CA ILE A 83 -3.56 -0.13 1.34
C ILE A 83 -3.21 1.35 1.15
N LEU A 84 -3.45 2.18 2.17
CA LEU A 84 -3.07 3.59 2.16
C LEU A 84 -1.56 3.75 1.98
N ARG A 85 -0.75 3.00 2.74
CA ARG A 85 0.71 3.07 2.63
C ARG A 85 1.23 2.82 1.21
N MET A 86 0.68 1.80 0.55
CA MET A 86 1.00 1.52 -0.86
C MET A 86 0.57 2.67 -1.78
N GLY A 87 -0.69 3.12 -1.65
CA GLY A 87 -1.24 4.17 -2.49
C GLY A 87 -0.48 5.49 -2.36
N VAL A 88 -0.10 5.87 -1.14
CA VAL A 88 0.71 7.07 -0.88
C VAL A 88 2.07 6.97 -1.55
N TRP A 89 2.79 5.87 -1.34
CA TRP A 89 4.11 5.70 -1.96
C TRP A 89 4.04 5.81 -3.49
N GLU A 90 3.05 5.17 -4.12
CA GLU A 90 2.84 5.24 -5.57
C GLU A 90 2.40 6.62 -6.09
N ILE A 91 1.79 7.47 -5.24
CA ILE A 91 1.40 8.85 -5.62
C ILE A 91 2.60 9.80 -5.51
N GLU A 92 3.39 9.65 -4.46
CA GLU A 92 4.54 10.50 -4.15
C GLU A 92 5.74 10.21 -5.06
N HIS A 93 5.88 8.96 -5.53
CA HIS A 93 7.00 8.56 -6.37
C HIS A 93 6.56 8.43 -7.84
N PRO A 94 7.09 9.27 -8.74
CA PRO A 94 6.80 9.18 -10.17
C PRO A 94 7.05 7.77 -10.69
N ASN A 95 6.00 7.12 -11.15
CA ASN A 95 6.04 5.81 -11.78
C ASN A 95 5.12 5.80 -13.01
N ASP A 96 5.14 4.72 -13.79
CA ASP A 96 4.34 4.60 -15.02
C ASP A 96 2.82 4.47 -14.77
N THR A 97 2.36 4.45 -13.51
CA THR A 97 0.95 4.33 -13.16
C THR A 97 0.35 5.71 -12.93
N PRO A 98 -0.66 6.13 -13.70
CA PRO A 98 -1.37 7.38 -13.44
C PRO A 98 -1.99 7.38 -12.03
N VAL A 99 -1.93 8.52 -11.32
CA VAL A 99 -2.47 8.68 -9.95
C VAL A 99 -3.91 8.16 -9.83
N ARG A 100 -4.78 8.49 -10.80
CA ARG A 100 -6.17 7.99 -10.81
C ARG A 100 -6.26 6.46 -10.85
N VAL A 101 -5.33 5.79 -11.54
CA VAL A 101 -5.27 4.32 -11.57
C VAL A 101 -4.80 3.78 -10.22
N VAL A 102 -3.81 4.42 -9.58
CA VAL A 102 -3.37 4.06 -8.22
C VAL A 102 -4.55 4.11 -7.23
N ILE A 103 -5.29 5.22 -7.21
CA ILE A 103 -6.46 5.39 -6.32
C ILE A 103 -7.51 4.32 -6.59
N ASN A 104 -7.86 4.10 -7.86
CA ASN A 104 -8.84 3.07 -8.23
C ASN A 104 -8.40 1.67 -7.76
N GLU A 105 -7.13 1.29 -7.96
CA GLU A 105 -6.63 -0.02 -7.53
C GLU A 105 -6.61 -0.16 -6.00
N ALA A 106 -6.27 0.90 -5.26
CA ALA A 106 -6.37 0.93 -3.81
C ALA A 106 -7.81 0.74 -3.31
N VAL A 107 -8.77 1.40 -3.96
CA VAL A 107 -10.21 1.26 -3.66
C VAL A 107 -10.70 -0.16 -3.93
N GLU A 108 -10.28 -0.79 -5.03
CA GLU A 108 -10.64 -2.18 -5.33
C GLU A 108 -10.04 -3.17 -4.32
N LEU A 109 -8.82 -2.93 -3.83
CA LEU A 109 -8.27 -3.72 -2.72
C LEU A 109 -9.08 -3.54 -1.43
N ALA A 110 -9.48 -2.30 -1.13
CA ALA A 110 -10.26 -1.99 0.06
C ALA A 110 -11.65 -2.65 0.02
N LYS A 111 -12.32 -2.68 -1.14
CA LYS A 111 -13.57 -3.44 -1.32
C LYS A 111 -13.39 -4.93 -1.11
N ARG A 112 -12.25 -5.47 -1.51
CA ARG A 112 -11.99 -6.92 -1.49
C ARG A 112 -11.55 -7.43 -0.12
N PHE A 113 -10.75 -6.66 0.61
CA PHE A 113 -10.10 -7.09 1.84
C PHE A 113 -10.48 -6.28 3.08
N GLY A 114 -11.07 -5.10 2.90
CA GLY A 114 -11.48 -4.20 3.98
C GLY A 114 -12.89 -4.47 4.50
N ALA A 115 -13.35 -3.57 5.36
CA ALA A 115 -14.73 -3.53 5.87
C ALA A 115 -15.65 -2.75 4.91
N GLU A 116 -16.94 -2.67 5.25
CA GLU A 116 -17.98 -2.01 4.43
C GLU A 116 -17.60 -0.57 4.04
N ASP A 117 -17.06 0.21 4.98
CA ASP A 117 -16.70 1.61 4.78
C ASP A 117 -15.27 1.83 4.23
N SER A 118 -14.46 0.76 4.12
CA SER A 118 -13.04 0.85 3.75
C SER A 118 -12.83 1.50 2.39
N ALA A 119 -13.67 1.17 1.41
CA ALA A 119 -13.55 1.68 0.05
C ALA A 119 -13.71 3.21 -0.01
N ALA A 120 -14.72 3.74 0.69
CA ALA A 120 -14.98 5.17 0.75
C ALA A 120 -13.89 5.90 1.55
N PHE A 121 -13.45 5.33 2.66
CA PHE A 121 -12.37 5.86 3.48
C PHE A 121 -11.04 5.97 2.71
N VAL A 122 -10.59 4.88 2.09
CA VAL A 122 -9.36 4.83 1.30
C VAL A 122 -9.40 5.82 0.15
N ASN A 123 -10.53 5.90 -0.58
CA ASN A 123 -10.70 6.85 -1.67
C ASN A 123 -10.53 8.30 -1.17
N GLY A 124 -11.22 8.66 -0.08
CA GLY A 124 -11.20 10.01 0.47
C GLY A 124 -9.81 10.47 0.90
N VAL A 125 -9.05 9.60 1.56
CA VAL A 125 -7.68 9.91 2.00
C VAL A 125 -6.75 10.08 0.80
N LEU A 126 -6.74 9.13 -0.14
CA LEU A 126 -5.82 9.20 -1.29
C LEU A 126 -6.17 10.35 -2.25
N ASP A 127 -7.46 10.67 -2.45
CA ASP A 127 -7.88 11.83 -3.23
C ASP A 127 -7.36 13.15 -2.62
N ARG A 128 -7.35 13.26 -1.29
CA ARG A 128 -6.80 14.44 -0.60
C ARG A 128 -5.29 14.56 -0.81
N ILE A 129 -4.57 13.46 -0.64
CA ILE A 129 -3.10 13.42 -0.85
C ILE A 129 -2.76 13.80 -2.29
N ALA A 130 -3.44 13.20 -3.27
CA ALA A 130 -3.25 13.52 -4.68
C ALA A 130 -3.48 15.00 -5.01
N LYS A 131 -4.49 15.63 -4.39
CA LYS A 131 -4.77 17.08 -4.55
C LYS A 131 -3.72 17.96 -3.89
N GLU A 132 -3.18 17.55 -2.75
CA GLU A 132 -2.12 18.30 -2.06
C GLU A 132 -0.81 18.25 -2.87
N ARG A 133 -0.45 17.07 -3.40
CA ARG A 133 0.72 16.90 -4.27
C ARG A 133 0.63 17.71 -5.57
N GLN A 134 -0.54 17.77 -6.21
CA GLN A 134 -0.74 18.60 -7.43
C GLN A 134 -0.58 20.11 -7.19
N LYS A 135 -0.66 20.60 -5.94
CA LYS A 135 -0.39 22.02 -5.63
C LYS A 135 1.10 22.33 -5.46
N LEU A 136 1.92 21.29 -5.29
CA LEU A 136 3.37 21.39 -5.08
C LEU A 136 4.16 21.28 -6.40
N ASP A 137 3.55 20.71 -7.44
CA ASP A 137 4.05 20.68 -8.82
C ASP A 137 3.75 22.00 -9.56
#